data_AF-A0AAU8FTZ8-F1
#
_entry.id   AF-A0AAU8FTZ8-F1
#
_cell.length_a   1.000
_cell.length_b   1.000
_cell.length_c   1.000
_cell.angle_alpha   90.00
_cell.angle_beta   90.00
_cell.angle_gamma   90.00
#
_symmetry.space_group_name_H-M   'P 1'
#
loop_
_entity.id
_entity.type
_entity.pdbx_description
1 polymer ?
#
loop_
_entity_poly.entity_id
_entity_poly.type
_entity_poly.pdbx_seq_one_letter_code
_entity_poly.pdbx_strand_id
1 'polypeptide(L)'
;MPVSGTYEHRAIQGWAQKVPYYIWPKDRKIQFLPGLYQLFESVGPAGEKIQVGSFGMLTRPANELMTNIHNDGEFRHRMPLFLTSELEEFGFPSISPMMI
;
A
#
# COMPACT_ATOMS: atom_id res chain seq x y z
N MET A 1 2.19 6.32 3.04
CA MET A 1 1.70 6.57 1.67
C MET A 1 0.20 6.83 1.71
N PRO A 2 -0.28 8.05 1.39
CA PRO A 2 -1.71 8.32 1.33
C PRO A 2 -2.33 7.70 0.07
N VAL A 3 -3.43 6.96 0.23
CA VAL A 3 -4.20 6.42 -0.90
C VAL A 3 -5.70 6.54 -0.62
N SER A 4 -6.52 6.63 -1.66
CA SER A 4 -7.98 6.55 -1.52
C SER A 4 -8.49 5.11 -1.36
N GLY A 5 -7.70 4.15 -1.83
CA GLY A 5 -8.00 2.72 -1.79
C GLY A 5 -6.92 1.92 -2.51
N THR A 6 -7.06 0.60 -2.50
CA THR A 6 -6.18 -0.33 -3.22
C THR A 6 -7.01 -1.23 -4.13
N TYR A 7 -6.40 -1.72 -5.21
CA TYR A 7 -7.04 -2.71 -6.09
C TYR A 7 -6.48 -4.10 -5.82
N GLU A 8 -7.36 -5.10 -5.73
CA GLU A 8 -6.99 -6.51 -5.65
C GLU A 8 -7.86 -7.39 -6.53
N HIS A 9 -7.32 -8.53 -6.95
CA HIS A 9 -7.99 -9.44 -7.88
C HIS A 9 -8.49 -10.70 -7.21
N ARG A 10 -9.80 -10.99 -7.39
CA ARG A 10 -10.44 -12.21 -6.93
C ARG A 10 -10.55 -13.26 -8.03
N ALA A 11 -10.01 -14.44 -7.78
CA ALA A 11 -10.30 -15.61 -8.58
C ALA A 11 -11.63 -16.24 -8.14
N ILE A 12 -12.48 -16.56 -9.11
CA ILE A 12 -13.76 -17.24 -8.91
C ILE A 12 -13.72 -18.54 -9.69
N GLN A 13 -14.07 -19.65 -9.04
CA GLN A 13 -14.05 -20.96 -9.67
C GLN A 13 -14.97 -20.97 -10.90
N GLY A 14 -14.44 -21.48 -12.02
CA GLY A 14 -15.14 -21.55 -13.30
C GLY A 14 -15.07 -20.26 -14.13
N TRP A 15 -14.46 -19.19 -13.61
CA TRP A 15 -14.29 -17.94 -14.35
C TRP A 15 -12.89 -17.86 -14.94
N ALA A 16 -12.80 -17.56 -16.23
CA ALA A 16 -11.52 -17.44 -16.93
C ALA A 16 -10.71 -16.21 -16.48
N GLN A 17 -11.39 -15.13 -16.10
CA GLN A 17 -10.77 -13.87 -15.70
C GLN A 17 -11.03 -13.58 -14.22
N LYS A 18 -10.03 -12.98 -13.57
CA LYS A 18 -10.16 -12.49 -12.19
C LYS A 18 -10.99 -11.21 -12.16
N VAL A 19 -11.75 -11.03 -11.09
CA VAL A 19 -12.57 -9.83 -10.87
C VAL A 19 -11.75 -8.82 -10.06
N PRO A 20 -11.52 -7.59 -10.54
CA PRO A 20 -10.87 -6.55 -9.76
C PRO A 20 -11.83 -5.97 -8.72
N TYR A 21 -11.34 -5.77 -7.50
CA TYR A 21 -12.03 -5.12 -6.40
C TYR A 21 -11.27 -3.86 -6.02
N TYR A 22 -11.99 -2.75 -5.90
CA TYR A 22 -11.50 -1.56 -5.21
C TYR A 22 -11.80 -1.72 -3.72
N ILE A 23 -10.79 -1.55 -2.87
CA ILE A 23 -10.87 -1.74 -1.42
C ILE A 23 -10.53 -0.42 -0.75
N TRP A 24 -11.44 0.06 0.10
CA TRP A 24 -11.29 1.30 0.82
C TRP A 24 -11.91 1.18 2.22
N PRO A 25 -11.46 1.99 3.19
CA PRO A 25 -12.06 2.02 4.52
C PRO A 25 -13.41 2.73 4.47
N LYS A 26 -14.39 2.20 5.21
CA LYS A 26 -15.77 2.72 5.19
C LYS A 26 -15.89 4.18 5.63
N ASP A 27 -15.12 4.56 6.65
CA ASP A 27 -15.35 5.81 7.39
C ASP A 27 -14.32 6.91 7.08
N ARG A 28 -13.48 6.76 6.05
CA ARG A 28 -12.50 7.77 5.64
C ARG A 28 -12.23 7.76 4.12
N LYS A 29 -11.94 8.93 3.56
CA LYS A 29 -11.64 9.08 2.11
C LYS A 29 -10.20 8.71 1.74
N ILE A 30 -9.28 8.84 2.70
CA ILE A 30 -7.86 8.57 2.53
C ILE A 30 -7.42 7.66 3.67
N GLN A 31 -6.58 6.68 3.35
CA GLN A 31 -5.88 5.83 4.31
C GLN A 31 -4.38 5.93 4.10
N PHE A 32 -3.63 5.77 5.18
CA PHE A 32 -2.18 5.74 5.12
C PHE A 32 -1.67 4.31 5.17
N LEU A 33 -0.93 3.93 4.12
CA LEU A 33 -0.19 2.67 4.07
C LEU A 33 1.22 2.92 4.61
N PRO A 34 1.65 2.23 5.68
CA PRO A 34 3.00 2.31 6.19
C PRO A 34 3.95 1.61 5.22
N GLY A 35 5.16 2.13 5.17
CA GLY A 35 6.18 1.64 4.26
C GLY A 35 7.57 2.03 4.74
N LEU A 36 8.57 1.42 4.12
CA LEU A 36 9.96 1.82 4.23
C LEU A 36 10.33 2.59 2.97
N TYR A 37 11.18 3.59 3.09
CA TYR A 37 11.72 4.30 1.94
C TYR A 37 13.24 4.28 1.97
N GLN A 38 13.84 4.36 0.79
CA GLN A 38 15.28 4.48 0.60
C GLN A 38 15.55 5.58 -0.41
N LEU A 39 16.49 6.47 -0.09
CA LEU A 39 17.09 7.38 -1.04
C LEU A 39 18.46 6.82 -1.39
N PHE A 40 18.77 6.74 -2.68
CA PHE A 40 20.10 6.40 -3.15
C PHE A 40 20.61 7.49 -4.07
N GLU A 41 21.90 7.79 -3.94
CA GLU A 41 22.60 8.66 -4.87
C GLU A 41 23.26 7.81 -5.95
N SER A 42 23.13 8.23 -7.20
CA SER A 42 23.86 7.70 -8.34
C SER A 42 24.47 8.85 -9.13
N VAL A 43 25.40 8.51 -10.02
CA VAL A 43 26.01 9.47 -10.93
C VAL A 43 25.57 9.12 -12.34
N GLY A 44 24.98 10.08 -13.03
CA GLY A 44 24.53 9.92 -14.40
C GLY A 44 25.68 10.01 -15.41
N PRO A 45 25.41 9.73 -16.70
CA PRO A 45 26.43 9.65 -17.74
C PRO A 45 27.23 10.94 -17.96
N ALA A 46 26.68 12.11 -17.62
CA ALA A 46 27.35 13.41 -17.74
C ALA A 46 28.01 13.86 -16.42
N GLY A 47 28.09 12.97 -15.42
CA GLY A 47 28.68 13.26 -14.11
C GLY A 47 27.72 13.96 -13.14
N GLU A 48 26.46 14.14 -13.51
CA GLU A 48 25.43 14.72 -12.65
C GLU A 48 25.09 13.78 -11.48
N LYS A 49 24.97 14.34 -10.28
CA LYS A 49 24.47 13.59 -9.12
C LYS A 49 22.95 13.46 -9.25
N ILE A 50 22.45 12.23 -9.23
CA ILE A 50 21.03 11.90 -9.28
C ILE A 50 20.66 11.29 -7.92
N GLN A 51 19.63 11.82 -7.28
CA GLN A 51 19.03 11.17 -6.13
C GLN A 51 17.76 10.46 -6.58
N VAL A 52 17.68 9.16 -6.29
CA VAL A 52 16.53 8.34 -6.63
C VAL A 52 15.93 7.80 -5.34
N GLY A 53 14.62 8.01 -5.19
CA GLY A 53 13.85 7.47 -4.09
C GLY A 53 13.09 6.22 -4.49
N SER A 54 13.10 5.21 -3.63
CA SER A 54 12.21 4.06 -3.70
C SER A 54 11.48 3.89 -2.38
N PHE A 55 10.33 3.23 -2.43
CA PHE A 55 9.59 2.85 -1.24
C PHE A 55 9.00 1.45 -1.39
N GLY A 56 8.83 0.77 -0.27
CA GLY A 56 8.15 -0.50 -0.16
C GLY A 56 6.98 -0.38 0.81
N MET A 57 5.85 -0.99 0.45
CA MET A 57 4.67 -1.07 1.30
C MET A 57 4.76 -2.27 2.24
N LEU A 58 4.38 -2.08 3.51
CA LEU A 58 4.26 -3.19 4.44
C LEU A 58 2.96 -3.95 4.19
N THR A 59 3.08 -5.27 4.08
CA THR A 59 1.93 -6.19 3.99
C THR A 59 1.85 -7.07 5.24
N ARG A 60 0.65 -7.54 5.56
CA ARG A 60 0.38 -8.50 6.62
C ARG A 60 -0.48 -9.67 6.10
N PRO A 61 -0.65 -10.76 6.87
CA PRO A 61 -1.66 -11.77 6.55
C PRO A 61 -3.04 -11.12 6.39
N ALA A 62 -3.78 -11.58 5.37
CA ALA A 62 -5.11 -11.12 5.07
C ALA A 62 -6.09 -11.43 6.23
N ASN A 63 -7.05 -10.51 6.44
CA ASN A 63 -8.22 -10.80 7.26
C ASN A 63 -9.21 -11.69 6.49
N GLU A 64 -10.34 -12.04 7.12
CA GLU A 64 -11.36 -12.92 6.51
C GLU A 64 -11.87 -12.40 5.15
N LEU A 65 -12.19 -11.11 5.05
CA LEU A 65 -12.66 -10.50 3.80
C LEU A 65 -11.58 -10.57 2.72
N MET A 66 -10.37 -10.13 3.04
CA MET A 66 -9.26 -10.06 2.09
C MET A 66 -8.77 -11.45 1.67
N THR A 67 -8.92 -12.47 2.51
CA THR A 67 -8.61 -13.87 2.16
C THR A 67 -9.50 -14.37 1.04
N ASN A 68 -10.76 -13.91 0.98
CA ASN A 68 -11.69 -14.26 -0.09
C ASN A 68 -11.44 -13.47 -1.39
N ILE A 69 -10.79 -12.30 -1.29
CA ILE A 69 -10.49 -11.43 -2.44
C ILE A 69 -9.12 -11.79 -3.02
N HIS A 70 -8.03 -11.64 -2.27
CA HIS A 70 -6.68 -11.96 -2.73
C HIS A 70 -6.39 -13.46 -2.51
N ASN A 71 -7.06 -14.32 -3.29
CA ASN A 71 -7.16 -15.75 -3.03
C ASN A 71 -6.38 -16.66 -4.01
N ASP A 72 -5.62 -16.09 -4.95
CA ASP A 72 -4.91 -16.84 -5.97
C ASP A 72 -3.52 -16.27 -6.26
N GLY A 73 -2.61 -17.12 -6.75
CA GLY A 73 -1.20 -16.79 -7.00
C GLY A 73 -0.24 -17.14 -5.86
N GLU A 74 1.06 -16.95 -6.10
CA GLU A 74 2.15 -17.23 -5.14
C GLU A 74 2.02 -16.40 -3.85
N PHE A 75 1.55 -15.16 -3.99
CA PHE A 75 1.54 -14.15 -2.94
C PHE A 75 0.18 -13.87 -2.32
N ARG A 76 -0.74 -14.83 -2.47
CA ARG A 76 -2.13 -14.76 -1.97
C ARG A 76 -2.22 -14.66 -0.45
N HIS A 77 -3.41 -14.31 0.02
CA HIS A 77 -3.78 -14.17 1.44
C HIS A 77 -2.92 -13.14 2.18
N ARG A 78 -2.57 -12.07 1.47
CA ARG A 78 -1.95 -10.88 2.06
C ARG A 78 -2.82 -9.67 1.83
N MET A 79 -2.61 -8.66 2.66
CA MET A 79 -3.23 -7.36 2.50
C MET A 79 -2.22 -6.27 2.91
N PRO A 80 -2.38 -5.04 2.40
CA PRO A 80 -1.67 -3.89 2.96
C PRO A 80 -1.92 -3.79 4.48
N LEU A 81 -0.92 -3.34 5.23
CA LEU A 81 -1.14 -2.95 6.60
C LEU A 81 -1.89 -1.60 6.60
N PHE A 82 -3.18 -1.60 6.93
CA PHE A 82 -3.92 -0.35 7.12
C PHE A 82 -3.70 0.16 8.54
N LEU A 83 -3.29 1.42 8.69
CA LEU A 83 -3.18 2.06 10.00
C LEU A 83 -4.55 2.53 10.50
N THR A 84 -4.76 2.46 11.81
CA THR A 84 -5.85 3.19 12.46
C THR A 84 -5.47 4.65 12.61
N SER A 85 -6.45 5.54 12.82
CA SER A 85 -6.16 6.98 12.98
C SER A 85 -5.19 7.26 14.14
N GLU A 86 -5.32 6.51 15.23
CA GLU A 86 -4.46 6.64 16.40
C GLU A 86 -2.99 6.25 16.08
N LEU A 87 -2.79 5.22 15.24
CA LEU A 87 -1.46 4.80 14.84
C LEU A 87 -0.83 5.73 13.79
N GLU A 88 -1.65 6.43 12.99
CA GLU A 88 -1.17 7.48 12.09
C GLU A 88 -0.52 8.62 12.90
N GLU A 89 -1.14 9.01 14.01
CA GLU A 89 -0.62 10.05 14.92
C GLU A 89 0.63 9.58 15.70
N PHE A 90 0.62 8.34 16.20
CA PHE A 90 1.73 7.79 16.96
C PHE A 90 2.98 7.47 16.12
N GLY A 91 2.78 6.91 14.92
CA GLY A 91 3.87 6.47 14.03
C GLY A 91 4.62 7.62 13.36
N PHE A 92 4.05 8.82 13.37
CA PHE A 92 4.62 10.00 12.73
C PHE A 92 4.51 11.26 13.60
N PRO A 93 5.17 11.32 14.76
CA PRO A 93 5.03 12.44 15.71
C PRO A 93 5.55 13.81 15.20
N SER A 94 6.00 13.92 13.94
CA SER A 94 6.55 15.16 13.37
C SER A 94 5.92 15.66 12.07
N ILE A 95 4.96 14.95 11.47
CA ILE A 95 4.14 15.55 10.38
C ILE A 95 2.94 16.22 11.01
N SER A 96 3.14 17.45 11.50
CA SER A 96 2.05 18.43 11.53
C SER A 96 1.36 18.42 10.17
N PRO A 97 0.02 18.56 10.12
CA PRO A 97 -0.70 18.57 8.86
C PRO A 97 -0.15 19.73 8.03
N MET A 98 0.63 19.41 7.01
CA MET A 98 0.88 20.33 5.91
C MET A 98 -0.48 20.40 5.20
N MET A 99 -1.34 21.28 5.70
CA MET A 99 -2.54 21.71 5.01
C MET A 99 -2.07 22.28 3.67
N ILE A 100 -2.43 21.58 2.60
CA ILE A 100 -2.55 22.14 1.26
C ILE A 100 -3.92 22.78 1.13
#